data_AF-A0AAD6IF42-F1
#
_entry.id   AF-A0AAD6IF42-F1
#
_cell.length_a   1.000
_cell.length_b   1.000
_cell.length_c   1.000
_cell.angle_alpha   90.00
_cell.angle_beta   90.00
_cell.angle_gamma   90.00
#
_symmetry.space_group_name_H-M   'P 1'
#
loop_
_entity.id
_entity.type
_entity.pdbx_description
1 polymer ?
#
loop_
_entity_poly.entity_id
_entity_poly.type
_entity_poly.pdbx_seq_one_letter_code
_entity_poly.pdbx_strand_id
1 'polypeptide(L)'
;MDSGKSLSHLGDLGRLPNELLWQILDHVVMDTPRLTHAGMCGLYSLMKTNQANGKLIQDGYMTDERKRHVLVETNSLRCYADLDDATDALGQSEPEYVGGEPGEEPDLFTGIIKDDCLECFSGILGCLPEFPMMCHNEKGWSFFAAAIEARATKILRQFVTSEFPAHAREFLFCKPHPGSRWTLSNLGLAAAFKDAGTFTALFQYLQNTMDPTTFKMTIESKLTDNVKGAILQFMTPALQNMLDQGGIVIELHQGFYHG
;
A
#
# COMPACT_ATOMS: atom_id res chain seq x y z
N MET A 1 -25.26 -6.51 -20.16
CA MET A 1 -25.22 -5.08 -19.79
C MET A 1 -25.59 -5.02 -18.33
N ASP A 2 -24.60 -5.25 -17.47
CA ASP A 2 -24.77 -5.20 -16.02
C ASP A 2 -24.58 -3.77 -15.55
N SER A 3 -25.67 -3.18 -15.07
CA SER A 3 -25.63 -1.94 -14.33
C SER A 3 -25.03 -2.22 -12.96
N GLY A 4 -23.80 -1.75 -12.74
CA GLY A 4 -23.20 -1.67 -11.41
C GLY A 4 -24.19 -1.05 -10.45
N LYS A 5 -24.66 -1.85 -9.48
CA LYS A 5 -25.50 -1.38 -8.38
C LYS A 5 -24.62 -0.57 -7.44
N SER A 6 -24.42 0.69 -7.78
CA SER A 6 -23.92 1.70 -6.86
C SER A 6 -24.88 1.78 -5.67
N LEU A 7 -24.33 1.72 -4.45
CA LEU A 7 -25.07 1.91 -3.19
C LEU A 7 -25.61 3.35 -3.02
N SER A 8 -25.44 4.23 -4.01
CA SER A 8 -25.90 5.62 -4.01
C SER A 8 -27.42 5.81 -3.93
N HIS A 9 -28.22 4.73 -4.01
CA HIS A 9 -29.68 4.76 -3.88
C HIS A 9 -30.22 4.24 -2.54
N LEU A 10 -29.36 3.85 -1.59
CA LEU A 10 -29.82 3.50 -0.25
C LEU A 10 -30.18 4.78 0.52
N GLY A 11 -31.45 5.18 0.41
CA GLY A 11 -32.02 6.23 1.25
C GLY A 11 -31.75 5.98 2.74
N ASP A 12 -31.70 7.08 3.50
CA ASP A 12 -31.40 7.20 4.94
C ASP A 12 -31.34 5.86 5.71
N LEU A 13 -30.23 5.12 5.55
CA LEU A 13 -29.98 3.83 6.21
C LEU A 13 -30.07 3.94 7.75
N GLY A 14 -30.00 5.17 8.28
CA GLY A 14 -30.29 5.53 9.66
C GLY A 14 -31.72 5.24 10.14
N ARG A 15 -32.67 4.92 9.24
CA ARG A 15 -34.08 4.65 9.55
C ARG A 15 -34.48 3.17 9.47
N LEU A 16 -33.56 2.29 9.08
CA LEU A 16 -33.85 0.86 9.05
C LEU A 16 -34.01 0.32 10.48
N PRO A 17 -34.97 -0.59 10.73
CA PRO A 17 -34.97 -1.41 11.94
C PRO A 17 -33.62 -2.07 12.16
N ASN A 18 -33.19 -2.18 13.41
CA ASN A 18 -31.90 -2.77 13.76
C ASN A 18 -31.75 -4.19 13.20
N GLU A 19 -32.83 -4.97 13.16
CA GLU A 19 -32.84 -6.33 12.63
C GLU A 19 -32.48 -6.37 11.15
N LEU A 20 -32.98 -5.42 10.35
CA LEU A 20 -32.63 -5.30 8.93
C LEU A 20 -31.21 -4.80 8.76
N LEU A 21 -30.76 -3.89 9.64
CA LEU A 21 -29.37 -3.45 9.66
C LEU A 21 -28.43 -4.63 9.94
N TRP A 22 -28.71 -5.46 10.95
CA TRP A 22 -27.95 -6.67 11.26
C TRP A 22 -27.91 -7.67 10.10
N GLN A 23 -29.05 -7.91 9.42
CA GLN A 23 -29.07 -8.79 8.25
C GLN A 23 -28.21 -8.26 7.09
N ILE A 24 -28.23 -6.94 6.85
CA ILE A 24 -27.36 -6.32 5.83
C ILE A 24 -25.90 -6.45 6.23
N LEU A 25 -25.57 -6.22 7.51
CA LEU A 25 -24.21 -6.31 8.01
C LEU A 25 -23.69 -7.75 7.96
N ASP A 26 -24.48 -8.73 8.39
CA ASP A 26 -24.13 -10.15 8.24
C ASP A 26 -23.95 -10.53 6.77
N HIS A 27 -24.76 -9.99 5.86
CA HIS A 27 -24.59 -10.28 4.44
C HIS A 27 -23.28 -9.69 3.88
N VAL A 28 -22.97 -8.43 4.24
CA VAL A 28 -21.76 -7.72 3.77
C VAL A 28 -20.48 -8.28 4.41
N VAL A 29 -20.55 -8.75 5.65
CA VAL A 29 -19.39 -9.14 6.45
C VAL A 29 -19.18 -10.66 6.50
N MET A 30 -20.26 -11.44 6.56
CA MET A 30 -20.22 -12.88 6.82
C MET A 30 -20.63 -13.75 5.62
N ASP A 31 -21.61 -13.31 4.81
CA ASP A 31 -22.07 -14.10 3.65
C ASP A 31 -21.26 -13.83 2.36
N THR A 32 -20.52 -12.73 2.32
CA THR A 32 -19.64 -12.47 1.19
C THR A 32 -18.39 -13.34 1.34
N PRO A 33 -18.02 -14.17 0.34
CA PRO A 33 -16.87 -15.08 0.46
C PRO A 33 -15.54 -14.35 0.71
N ARG A 34 -15.51 -13.04 0.46
CA ARG A 34 -14.40 -12.13 0.75
C ARG A 34 -14.92 -10.71 0.97
N LEU A 35 -14.58 -10.08 2.10
CA LEU A 35 -14.85 -8.67 2.34
C LEU A 35 -13.99 -7.81 1.40
N THR A 36 -14.65 -6.95 0.65
CA THR A 36 -14.03 -6.07 -0.35
C THR A 36 -13.89 -4.65 0.20
N HIS A 37 -13.07 -3.81 -0.44
CA HIS A 37 -12.97 -2.40 -0.06
C HIS A 37 -14.34 -1.70 -0.10
N ALA A 38 -15.16 -1.97 -1.13
CA ALA A 38 -16.49 -1.40 -1.23
C ALA A 38 -17.39 -1.79 -0.06
N GLY A 39 -17.34 -3.06 0.38
CA GLY A 39 -18.04 -3.52 1.58
C GLY A 39 -17.60 -2.78 2.83
N MET A 40 -16.28 -2.67 3.05
CA MET A 40 -15.71 -1.97 4.19
C MET A 40 -16.06 -0.47 4.20
N CYS A 41 -15.99 0.21 3.05
CA CYS A 41 -16.42 1.60 2.90
C CYS A 41 -17.91 1.78 3.22
N GLY A 42 -18.74 0.82 2.80
CA GLY A 42 -20.17 0.80 3.13
C GLY A 42 -20.41 0.73 4.64
N LEU A 43 -19.67 -0.12 5.35
CA LEU A 43 -19.72 -0.23 6.82
C LEU A 43 -19.35 1.08 7.51
N TYR A 44 -18.24 1.72 7.12
CA TYR A 44 -17.84 3.01 7.68
C TYR A 44 -18.84 4.12 7.38
N SER A 45 -19.40 4.13 6.17
CA SER A 45 -20.43 5.10 5.79
C SER A 45 -21.68 4.93 6.66
N LEU A 46 -22.10 3.68 6.89
CA LEU A 46 -23.21 3.35 7.79
C LEU A 46 -22.97 3.83 9.22
N MET A 47 -21.77 3.60 9.78
CA MET A 47 -21.40 4.07 11.12
C MET A 47 -21.54 5.59 11.29
N LYS A 48 -21.32 6.34 10.21
CA LYS A 48 -21.39 7.81 10.20
C LYS A 48 -22.81 8.37 10.03
N THR A 49 -23.78 7.56 9.58
CA THR A 49 -25.15 8.04 9.34
C THR A 49 -25.87 8.47 10.63
N ASN A 50 -25.66 7.77 11.74
CA ASN A 50 -26.25 8.06 13.04
C ASN A 50 -25.38 7.47 14.16
N GLN A 51 -25.23 8.20 15.28
CA GLN A 51 -24.49 7.77 16.47
C GLN A 51 -24.98 6.41 17.02
N ALA A 52 -26.28 6.13 16.97
CA ALA A 52 -26.82 4.84 17.41
C ALA A 52 -26.32 3.68 16.53
N ASN A 53 -26.30 3.86 15.20
CA ASN A 53 -25.75 2.88 14.26
C ASN A 53 -24.24 2.74 14.42
N GLY A 54 -23.53 3.86 14.59
CA GLY A 54 -22.10 3.86 14.86
C GLY A 54 -21.76 3.01 16.08
N LYS A 55 -22.48 3.20 17.19
CA LYS A 55 -22.28 2.39 18.40
C LYS A 55 -22.63 0.91 18.19
N LEU A 56 -23.77 0.63 17.56
CA LEU A 56 -24.22 -0.74 17.31
C LEU A 56 -23.23 -1.52 16.42
N ILE A 57 -22.75 -0.91 15.33
CA ILE A 57 -21.76 -1.53 14.44
C ILE A 57 -20.41 -1.64 15.16
N GLN A 58 -20.04 -0.66 15.98
CA GLN A 58 -18.77 -0.70 16.70
C GLN A 58 -18.72 -1.83 17.73
N ASP A 59 -19.76 -1.94 18.56
CA ASP A 59 -19.91 -2.98 19.58
C ASP A 59 -20.14 -4.36 18.92
N GLY A 60 -20.77 -4.36 17.74
CA GLY A 60 -21.12 -5.55 16.98
C GLY A 60 -19.98 -6.15 16.18
N TYR A 61 -19.35 -5.38 15.30
CA TYR A 61 -18.45 -5.85 14.25
C TYR A 61 -17.01 -5.34 14.36
N MET A 62 -16.80 -4.22 15.06
CA MET A 62 -15.49 -3.55 15.11
C MET A 62 -14.71 -3.84 16.39
N THR A 63 -15.07 -4.90 17.12
CA THR A 63 -14.24 -5.43 18.21
C THR A 63 -12.99 -6.08 17.63
N ASP A 64 -11.87 -6.06 18.36
CA ASP A 64 -10.61 -6.63 17.86
C ASP A 64 -10.73 -8.12 17.50
N GLU A 65 -11.49 -8.88 18.29
CA GLU A 65 -11.77 -10.29 18.06
C GLU A 65 -12.52 -10.50 16.74
N ARG A 66 -13.58 -9.73 16.51
CA ARG A 66 -14.44 -9.92 15.33
C ARG A 66 -13.80 -9.35 14.07
N LYS A 67 -13.03 -8.25 14.18
CA LYS A 67 -12.17 -7.79 13.10
C LYS A 67 -11.15 -8.85 12.71
N ARG A 68 -10.49 -9.50 13.68
CA ARG A 68 -9.55 -10.58 13.39
C ARG A 68 -10.24 -11.76 12.70
N HIS A 69 -11.40 -12.18 13.21
CA HIS A 69 -12.21 -13.23 12.59
C HIS A 69 -12.58 -12.89 11.14
N VAL A 70 -13.14 -11.71 10.91
CA VAL A 70 -13.53 -11.25 9.57
C VAL A 70 -12.33 -11.12 8.66
N LEU A 71 -11.23 -10.51 9.10
CA LEU A 71 -10.10 -10.23 8.21
C LEU A 71 -9.27 -11.47 7.91
N VAL A 72 -9.06 -12.35 8.90
CA VAL A 72 -8.19 -13.52 8.79
C VAL A 72 -8.97 -14.75 8.33
N GLU A 73 -10.11 -15.07 8.96
CA GLU A 73 -10.81 -16.33 8.71
C GLU A 73 -11.64 -16.31 7.41
N THR A 74 -12.15 -15.15 6.99
CA THR A 74 -12.78 -15.02 5.65
C THR A 74 -11.75 -14.81 4.54
N ASN A 75 -10.45 -14.89 4.86
CA ASN A 75 -9.37 -14.74 3.89
C ASN A 75 -9.40 -13.38 3.14
N SER A 76 -10.01 -12.38 3.76
CA SER A 76 -10.16 -11.03 3.22
C SER A 76 -8.86 -10.24 3.24
N LEU A 77 -8.04 -10.46 4.26
CA LEU A 77 -6.74 -9.84 4.47
C LEU A 77 -5.62 -10.88 4.28
N ARG A 78 -5.38 -11.29 3.03
CA ARG A 78 -4.18 -12.07 2.71
C ARG A 78 -2.99 -11.13 2.66
N CYS A 79 -2.21 -11.14 3.73
CA CYS A 79 -0.93 -10.44 3.79
C CYS A 79 0.18 -11.40 4.26
N TYR A 80 1.34 -11.32 3.63
CA TYR A 80 2.57 -11.98 4.07
C TYR A 80 3.42 -10.96 4.83
N ALA A 81 3.96 -11.35 5.99
CA ALA A 81 4.66 -10.41 6.86
C ALA A 81 5.96 -9.90 6.21
N ASP A 82 6.65 -10.78 5.49
CA ASP A 82 7.89 -10.46 4.79
C ASP A 82 7.97 -11.14 3.41
N LEU A 83 9.12 -10.98 2.76
CA LEU A 83 9.38 -11.46 1.40
C LEU A 83 9.54 -12.99 1.37
N ASP A 84 10.07 -13.60 2.42
CA ASP A 84 10.33 -15.04 2.47
C ASP A 84 9.00 -15.79 2.59
N ASP A 85 8.10 -15.33 3.48
CA ASP A 85 6.73 -15.84 3.60
C ASP A 85 5.96 -15.75 2.26
N ALA A 86 6.10 -14.61 1.56
CA ALA A 86 5.49 -14.41 0.25
C ALA A 86 6.09 -15.35 -0.81
N THR A 87 7.40 -15.57 -0.77
CA THR A 87 8.12 -16.47 -1.69
C THR A 87 7.66 -17.91 -1.50
N ASP A 88 7.58 -18.38 -0.26
CA ASP A 88 7.17 -19.74 0.09
C ASP A 88 5.73 -20.01 -0.33
N ALA A 89 4.84 -19.02 -0.15
CA ALA A 89 3.43 -19.16 -0.49
C ALA A 89 3.14 -19.12 -2.00
N LEU A 90 3.89 -18.31 -2.77
CA LEU A 90 3.60 -18.04 -4.18
C LEU A 90 4.49 -18.81 -5.16
N GLY A 91 5.61 -19.35 -4.70
CA GLY A 91 6.61 -19.98 -5.56
C GLY A 91 7.16 -19.02 -6.62
N GLN A 92 7.56 -19.56 -7.78
CA GLN A 92 8.13 -18.78 -8.89
C GLN A 92 7.06 -18.07 -9.75
N SER A 93 5.97 -17.57 -9.16
CA SER A 93 4.99 -16.80 -9.93
C SER A 93 5.57 -15.42 -10.28
N GLU A 94 5.43 -15.01 -11.54
CA GLU A 94 5.83 -13.69 -12.05
C GLU A 94 4.59 -12.84 -12.35
N PRO A 95 3.85 -12.34 -11.36
CA PRO A 95 2.70 -11.49 -11.61
C PRO A 95 3.16 -10.17 -12.24
N GLU A 96 2.56 -9.84 -13.38
CA GLU A 96 2.87 -8.62 -14.13
C GLU A 96 2.23 -7.38 -13.49
N TYR A 97 1.12 -7.57 -12.76
CA TYR A 97 0.29 -6.50 -12.21
C TYR A 97 0.28 -6.49 -10.68
N VAL A 98 0.53 -5.31 -10.10
CA VAL A 98 0.74 -5.10 -8.65
C VAL A 98 -0.49 -5.42 -7.80
N GLY A 99 -1.68 -5.49 -8.39
CA GLY A 99 -2.91 -5.85 -7.69
C GLY A 99 -3.80 -6.83 -8.46
N GLY A 100 -3.19 -7.79 -9.14
CA GLY A 100 -3.89 -8.84 -9.89
C GLY A 100 -4.15 -8.47 -11.35
N GLU A 101 -4.60 -9.46 -12.11
CA GLU A 101 -4.89 -9.31 -13.55
C GLU A 101 -5.99 -8.26 -13.80
N PRO A 102 -6.00 -7.59 -14.96
CA PRO A 102 -7.08 -6.66 -15.30
C PRO A 102 -8.47 -7.32 -15.17
N GLY A 103 -9.31 -6.76 -14.30
CA GLY A 103 -10.65 -7.28 -14.03
C GLY A 103 -10.76 -8.26 -12.86
N GLU A 104 -9.63 -8.66 -12.26
CA GLU A 104 -9.61 -9.38 -10.98
C GLU A 104 -9.92 -8.41 -9.82
N GLU A 105 -10.77 -8.84 -8.88
CA GLU A 105 -11.04 -8.06 -7.68
C GLU A 105 -9.86 -8.20 -6.71
N PRO A 106 -9.22 -7.08 -6.30
CA PRO A 106 -8.07 -7.14 -5.40
C PRO A 106 -8.47 -7.62 -4.01
N ASP A 107 -7.50 -8.12 -3.25
CA ASP A 107 -7.67 -8.29 -1.81
C ASP A 107 -8.06 -6.98 -1.11
N LEU A 108 -8.65 -7.10 0.09
CA LEU A 108 -9.18 -5.95 0.81
C LEU A 108 -8.16 -4.82 0.97
N PHE A 109 -6.92 -5.16 1.33
CA PHE A 109 -5.89 -4.16 1.58
C PHE A 109 -5.40 -3.52 0.29
N THR A 110 -5.15 -4.32 -0.74
CA THR A 110 -4.80 -3.83 -2.07
C THR A 110 -5.91 -2.93 -2.64
N GLY A 111 -7.18 -3.28 -2.43
CA GLY A 111 -8.32 -2.44 -2.80
C GLY A 111 -8.34 -1.09 -2.06
N ILE A 112 -8.10 -1.11 -0.75
CA ILE A 112 -7.98 0.12 0.07
C ILE A 112 -6.82 1.00 -0.41
N ILE A 113 -5.68 0.40 -0.75
CA ILE A 113 -4.52 1.10 -1.31
C ILE A 113 -4.88 1.72 -2.66
N LYS A 114 -5.43 0.93 -3.58
CA LYS A 114 -5.78 1.38 -4.95
C LYS A 114 -6.72 2.59 -4.93
N ASP A 115 -7.67 2.62 -3.99
CA ASP A 115 -8.63 3.71 -3.84
C ASP A 115 -8.14 4.85 -2.93
N ASP A 116 -6.90 4.80 -2.43
CA ASP A 116 -6.29 5.78 -1.53
C ASP A 116 -7.20 6.14 -0.33
N CYS A 117 -7.83 5.12 0.25
CA CYS A 117 -8.89 5.25 1.26
C CYS A 117 -8.32 5.22 2.67
N LEU A 118 -7.85 6.38 3.15
CA LEU A 118 -7.23 6.51 4.47
C LEU A 118 -8.15 6.09 5.64
N GLU A 119 -9.46 6.28 5.52
CA GLU A 119 -10.41 5.88 6.56
C GLU A 119 -10.43 4.35 6.76
N CYS A 120 -10.63 3.59 5.67
CA CYS A 120 -10.60 2.15 5.73
C CYS A 120 -9.22 1.63 6.15
N PHE A 121 -8.16 2.27 5.66
CA PHE A 121 -6.78 1.95 6.02
C PHE A 121 -6.53 2.09 7.53
N SER A 122 -6.84 3.24 8.12
CA SER A 122 -6.71 3.45 9.58
C SER A 122 -7.60 2.48 10.37
N GLY A 123 -8.73 2.12 9.80
CA GLY A 123 -9.70 1.21 10.37
C GLY A 123 -9.22 -0.21 10.67
N ILE A 124 -8.35 -0.71 9.80
CA ILE A 124 -7.83 -2.08 9.82
C ILE A 124 -6.34 -2.13 10.20
N LEU A 125 -5.71 -0.99 10.48
CA LEU A 125 -4.28 -0.91 10.79
C LEU A 125 -3.89 -1.81 11.98
N GLY A 126 -4.74 -1.87 13.01
CA GLY A 126 -4.53 -2.73 14.18
C GLY A 126 -4.69 -4.23 13.93
N CYS A 127 -5.11 -4.63 12.72
CA CYS A 127 -5.23 -6.01 12.30
C CYS A 127 -4.07 -6.48 11.41
N LEU A 128 -3.18 -5.56 11.06
CA LEU A 128 -2.00 -5.83 10.25
C LEU A 128 -0.77 -6.04 11.15
N PRO A 129 0.29 -6.68 10.61
CA PRO A 129 1.59 -6.66 11.25
C PRO A 129 2.07 -5.23 11.53
N GLU A 130 3.00 -5.10 12.48
CA GLU A 130 3.48 -3.81 13.01
C GLU A 130 3.96 -2.82 11.94
N PHE A 131 4.49 -3.32 10.82
CA PHE A 131 4.98 -2.51 9.70
C PHE A 131 4.26 -2.84 8.39
N PRO A 132 3.03 -2.33 8.18
CA PRO A 132 2.22 -2.70 7.02
C PRO A 132 2.89 -2.38 5.68
N MET A 133 3.69 -1.31 5.60
CA MET A 133 4.37 -0.96 4.34
C MET A 133 5.27 -2.09 3.80
N MET A 134 5.74 -2.96 4.68
CA MET A 134 6.64 -4.07 4.36
C MET A 134 5.93 -5.39 4.07
N CYS A 135 4.65 -5.48 4.42
CA CYS A 135 3.87 -6.67 4.13
C CYS A 135 3.62 -6.79 2.62
N HIS A 136 3.39 -8.02 2.17
CA HIS A 136 3.10 -8.32 0.77
C HIS A 136 1.65 -8.75 0.62
N ASN A 137 1.01 -8.33 -0.48
CA ASN A 137 -0.34 -8.73 -0.81
C ASN A 137 -0.42 -10.20 -1.27
N GLU A 138 -1.62 -10.68 -1.59
CA GLU A 138 -1.83 -12.06 -2.06
C GLU A 138 -1.13 -12.40 -3.38
N LYS A 139 -0.66 -11.37 -4.09
CA LYS A 139 0.11 -11.49 -5.33
C LYS A 139 1.59 -11.25 -5.07
N GLY A 140 2.04 -11.17 -3.82
CA GLY A 140 3.45 -11.07 -3.43
C GLY A 140 4.05 -9.67 -3.57
N TRP A 141 3.26 -8.65 -3.88
CA TRP A 141 3.75 -7.28 -4.00
C TRP A 141 3.74 -6.59 -2.66
N SER A 142 4.83 -5.91 -2.30
CA SER A 142 4.86 -5.10 -1.09
C SER A 142 3.75 -4.05 -1.14
N PHE A 143 3.09 -3.81 -0.01
CA PHE A 143 2.04 -2.80 0.08
C PHE A 143 2.57 -1.39 -0.24
N PHE A 144 3.85 -1.15 0.04
CA PHE A 144 4.53 0.07 -0.40
C PHE A 144 4.59 0.16 -1.94
N ALA A 145 4.96 -0.92 -2.63
CA ALA A 145 4.99 -0.94 -4.10
C ALA A 145 3.59 -0.77 -4.70
N ALA A 146 2.57 -1.42 -4.11
CA ALA A 146 1.18 -1.22 -4.47
C ALA A 146 0.74 0.23 -4.34
N ALA A 147 1.14 0.90 -3.25
CA ALA A 147 0.80 2.29 -3.01
C ALA A 147 1.49 3.24 -4.01
N ILE A 148 2.75 2.96 -4.39
CA ILE A 148 3.46 3.72 -5.43
C ILE A 148 2.77 3.56 -6.78
N GLU A 149 2.47 2.33 -7.19
CA GLU A 149 1.87 2.04 -8.48
C GLU A 149 0.49 2.70 -8.62
N ALA A 150 -0.34 2.56 -7.58
CA ALA A 150 -1.66 3.18 -7.51
C ALA A 150 -1.63 4.70 -7.30
N ARG A 151 -0.46 5.29 -7.04
CA ARG A 151 -0.29 6.71 -6.65
C ARG A 151 -1.16 7.08 -5.44
N ALA A 152 -1.22 6.18 -4.46
CA ALA A 152 -2.02 6.32 -3.26
C ALA A 152 -1.42 7.35 -2.29
N THR A 153 -1.54 8.64 -2.62
CA THR A 153 -0.81 9.73 -1.96
C THR A 153 -1.04 9.84 -0.45
N LYS A 154 -2.27 9.57 0.04
CA LYS A 154 -2.57 9.65 1.47
C LYS A 154 -1.94 8.48 2.22
N ILE A 155 -2.04 7.28 1.64
CA ILE A 155 -1.45 6.07 2.24
C ILE A 155 0.08 6.12 2.17
N LEU A 156 0.67 6.56 1.06
CA LEU A 156 2.12 6.76 0.95
C LEU A 156 2.61 7.77 1.99
N ARG A 157 1.89 8.88 2.18
CA ARG A 157 2.19 9.83 3.25
C ARG A 157 2.14 9.17 4.62
N GLN A 158 1.11 8.36 4.90
CA GLN A 158 1.01 7.62 6.15
C GLN A 158 2.22 6.69 6.35
N PHE A 159 2.66 5.96 5.32
CA PHE A 159 3.85 5.09 5.39
C PHE A 159 5.13 5.87 5.70
N VAL A 160 5.42 6.95 4.96
CA VAL A 160 6.68 7.68 5.12
C VAL A 160 6.72 8.63 6.32
N THR A 161 5.58 8.88 6.96
CA THR A 161 5.50 9.67 8.22
C THR A 161 5.37 8.79 9.46
N SER A 162 5.11 7.50 9.30
CA SER A 162 5.16 6.54 10.39
C SER A 162 6.62 6.22 10.76
N GLU A 163 6.82 5.64 11.94
CA GLU A 163 8.13 5.17 12.36
C GLU A 163 8.63 4.08 11.41
N PHE A 164 9.83 4.28 10.85
CA PHE A 164 10.47 3.28 10.01
C PHE A 164 11.05 2.17 10.88
N PRO A 165 10.82 0.88 10.55
CA PRO A 165 11.42 -0.23 11.28
C PRO A 165 12.95 -0.23 11.18
N ALA A 166 13.60 -0.91 12.12
CA ALA A 166 15.06 -1.07 12.14
C ALA A 166 15.63 -1.65 10.83
N HIS A 167 14.86 -2.49 10.14
CA HIS A 167 15.22 -3.17 8.90
C HIS A 167 14.64 -2.49 7.64
N ALA A 168 14.17 -1.25 7.76
CA ALA A 168 13.64 -0.51 6.62
C ALA A 168 14.71 -0.25 5.53
N ARG A 169 16.00 -0.20 5.90
CA ARG A 169 17.08 0.00 4.93
C ARG A 169 17.14 -1.15 3.94
N GLU A 170 17.15 -2.38 4.45
CA GLU A 170 17.15 -3.60 3.65
C GLU A 170 15.92 -3.60 2.74
N PHE A 171 14.75 -3.32 3.29
CA PHE A 171 13.50 -3.23 2.53
C PHE A 171 13.56 -2.23 1.36
N LEU A 172 14.12 -1.03 1.56
CA LEU A 172 14.21 -0.01 0.52
C LEU A 172 15.11 -0.42 -0.65
N PHE A 173 16.04 -1.34 -0.43
CA PHE A 173 16.92 -1.91 -1.44
C PHE A 173 16.52 -3.30 -1.93
N CYS A 174 15.54 -3.94 -1.28
CA CYS A 174 14.94 -5.19 -1.72
C CYS A 174 14.01 -4.97 -2.92
N LYS A 175 13.77 -6.05 -3.66
CA LYS A 175 12.77 -6.08 -4.71
C LYS A 175 11.37 -5.90 -4.11
N PRO A 176 10.45 -5.23 -4.84
CA PRO A 176 9.07 -5.07 -4.39
C PRO A 176 8.24 -6.36 -4.46
N HIS A 177 8.73 -7.39 -5.15
CA HIS A 177 8.03 -8.67 -5.33
C HIS A 177 9.05 -9.82 -5.53
N PRO A 178 8.85 -11.01 -4.92
CA PRO A 178 9.78 -12.15 -4.97
C PRO A 178 10.19 -12.61 -6.38
N GLY A 179 9.20 -12.87 -7.23
CA GLY A 179 9.38 -13.34 -8.61
C GLY A 179 9.43 -12.22 -9.66
N SER A 180 9.54 -10.95 -9.27
CA SER A 180 9.44 -9.88 -10.26
C SER A 180 10.70 -9.77 -11.11
N ARG A 181 10.49 -9.67 -12.43
CA ARG A 181 11.53 -9.30 -13.41
C ARG A 181 11.99 -7.85 -13.25
N TRP A 182 11.24 -7.04 -12.49
CA TRP A 182 11.66 -5.68 -12.19
C TRP A 182 12.95 -5.75 -11.38
N THR A 183 13.99 -5.10 -11.92
CA THR A 183 15.30 -4.98 -11.28
C THR A 183 15.35 -3.81 -10.29
N LEU A 184 14.24 -3.08 -10.15
CA LEU A 184 14.13 -1.92 -9.29
C LEU A 184 13.91 -2.35 -7.83
N SER A 185 14.55 -1.65 -6.91
CA SER A 185 14.22 -1.72 -5.49
C SER A 185 12.97 -0.90 -5.16
N ASN A 186 12.42 -1.03 -3.95
CA ASN A 186 11.33 -0.16 -3.48
C ASN A 186 11.67 1.35 -3.60
N LEU A 187 12.90 1.76 -3.27
CA LEU A 187 13.39 3.14 -3.51
C LEU A 187 13.42 3.50 -5.00
N GLY A 188 13.91 2.57 -5.84
CA GLY A 188 13.96 2.76 -7.30
C GLY A 188 12.57 2.85 -7.93
N LEU A 189 11.58 2.16 -7.36
CA LEU A 189 10.19 2.20 -7.80
C LEU A 189 9.59 3.60 -7.57
N ALA A 190 9.81 4.19 -6.39
CA ALA A 190 9.35 5.56 -6.09
C ALA A 190 9.90 6.57 -7.12
N ALA A 191 11.16 6.41 -7.52
CA ALA A 191 11.75 7.22 -8.57
C ALA A 191 11.15 6.92 -9.96
N ALA A 192 11.01 5.65 -10.35
CA ALA A 192 10.47 5.27 -11.65
C ALA A 192 9.04 5.78 -11.88
N PHE A 193 8.23 5.81 -10.82
CA PHE A 193 6.87 6.35 -10.83
C PHE A 193 6.81 7.88 -10.61
N LYS A 194 7.98 8.54 -10.49
CA LYS A 194 8.14 9.99 -10.36
C LYS A 194 7.45 10.58 -9.13
N ASP A 195 7.36 9.80 -8.05
CA ASP A 195 6.83 10.30 -6.78
C ASP A 195 7.95 11.01 -6.00
N ALA A 196 8.11 12.31 -6.31
CA ALA A 196 9.13 13.14 -5.69
C ALA A 196 8.99 13.23 -4.16
N GLY A 197 7.77 13.27 -3.64
CA GLY A 197 7.50 13.41 -2.21
C GLY A 197 7.91 12.16 -1.45
N THR A 198 7.44 11.00 -1.91
CA THR A 198 7.79 9.71 -1.34
C THR A 198 9.29 9.44 -1.47
N PHE A 199 9.87 9.64 -2.65
CA PHE A 199 11.31 9.45 -2.86
C PHE A 199 12.16 10.30 -1.93
N THR A 200 11.83 11.59 -1.79
CA THR A 200 12.57 12.52 -0.91
C THR A 200 12.50 12.06 0.55
N ALA A 201 11.33 11.63 1.03
CA ALA A 201 11.18 11.16 2.40
C ALA A 201 12.01 9.90 2.68
N LEU A 202 11.99 8.92 1.75
CA LEU A 202 12.80 7.71 1.86
C LEU A 202 14.29 8.00 1.81
N PHE A 203 14.71 8.88 0.91
CA PHE A 203 16.12 9.25 0.76
C PHE A 203 16.63 9.96 2.02
N GLN A 204 15.85 10.87 2.58
CA GLN A 204 16.18 11.55 3.82
C GLN A 204 16.24 10.58 5.01
N TYR A 205 15.36 9.58 5.09
CA TYR A 205 15.45 8.51 6.09
C TYR A 205 16.79 7.76 5.99
N LEU A 206 17.20 7.37 4.78
CA LEU A 206 18.48 6.68 4.57
C LEU A 206 19.67 7.57 4.97
N GLN A 207 19.65 8.85 4.59
CA GLN A 207 20.71 9.81 4.91
C GLN A 207 20.85 10.06 6.42
N ASN A 208 19.73 10.10 7.14
CA ASN A 208 19.74 10.36 8.58
C ASN A 208 20.12 9.14 9.43
N THR A 209 19.98 7.94 8.89
CA THR A 209 20.18 6.71 9.67
C THR A 209 21.53 6.06 9.39
N MET A 210 22.09 6.23 8.18
CA MET A 210 23.38 5.67 7.79
C MET A 210 24.52 6.64 8.10
N ASP A 211 25.72 6.14 8.40
CA ASP A 211 26.89 6.99 8.41
C ASP A 211 27.19 7.49 6.98
N PRO A 212 27.82 8.66 6.80
CA PRO A 212 27.98 9.28 5.48
C PRO A 212 28.72 8.40 4.46
N THR A 213 29.70 7.60 4.90
CA THR A 213 30.49 6.75 4.00
C THR A 213 29.64 5.59 3.49
N THR A 214 28.97 4.86 4.40
CA THR A 214 28.10 3.74 4.04
C THR A 214 26.91 4.21 3.22
N PHE A 215 26.34 5.36 3.55
CA PHE A 215 25.26 5.99 2.79
C PHE A 215 25.68 6.18 1.34
N LYS A 216 26.77 6.90 1.10
CA LYS A 216 27.27 7.19 -0.24
C LYS A 216 27.52 5.92 -1.04
N MET A 217 28.29 4.99 -0.47
CA MET A 217 28.62 3.72 -1.13
C MET A 217 27.39 2.90 -1.48
N THR A 218 26.41 2.82 -0.58
CA THR A 218 25.20 2.03 -0.77
C THR A 218 24.31 2.66 -1.85
N ILE A 219 24.10 3.98 -1.79
CA ILE A 219 23.28 4.68 -2.77
C ILE A 219 23.91 4.60 -4.16
N GLU A 220 25.22 4.83 -4.30
CA GLU A 220 25.94 4.71 -5.58
C GLU A 220 25.85 3.29 -6.15
N SER A 221 25.92 2.26 -5.29
CA SER A 221 25.81 0.86 -5.70
C SER A 221 24.38 0.43 -6.05
N LYS A 222 23.36 1.04 -5.45
CA LYS A 222 21.96 0.57 -5.56
C LYS A 222 21.10 1.41 -6.51
N LEU A 223 21.43 2.68 -6.73
CA LEU A 223 20.76 3.49 -7.74
C LEU A 223 21.34 3.18 -9.14
N THR A 224 20.62 2.36 -9.89
CA THR A 224 20.95 2.07 -11.30
C THR A 224 20.79 3.31 -12.18
N ASP A 225 21.41 3.30 -13.37
CA ASP A 225 21.32 4.42 -14.30
C ASP A 225 19.89 4.72 -14.74
N ASN A 226 19.04 3.69 -14.83
CA ASN A 226 17.61 3.86 -15.10
C ASN A 226 16.91 4.63 -13.97
N VAL A 227 17.23 4.33 -12.71
CA VAL A 227 16.67 5.05 -11.55
C VAL A 227 17.17 6.49 -11.52
N LYS A 228 18.47 6.70 -11.74
CA LYS A 228 19.07 8.04 -11.87
C LYS A 228 18.40 8.86 -12.96
N GLY A 229 18.19 8.26 -14.13
CA GLY A 229 17.46 8.86 -15.24
C GLY A 229 16.00 9.21 -14.89
N ALA A 230 15.33 8.38 -14.09
CA ALA A 230 13.98 8.69 -13.59
C ALA A 230 13.98 9.86 -12.61
N ILE A 231 14.95 9.92 -11.68
CA ILE A 231 15.11 11.03 -10.71
C ILE A 231 15.24 12.37 -11.43
N LEU A 232 16.04 12.41 -12.50
CA LEU A 232 16.22 13.62 -13.32
C LEU A 232 14.91 14.17 -13.90
N GLN A 233 13.89 13.32 -14.11
CA GLN A 233 12.61 13.74 -14.68
C GLN A 233 11.69 14.46 -13.68
N PHE A 234 11.96 14.37 -12.38
CA PHE A 234 11.21 15.07 -11.33
C PHE A 234 12.11 15.87 -10.38
N MET A 235 13.39 16.02 -10.72
CA MET A 235 14.39 16.69 -9.89
C MET A 235 13.95 18.11 -9.52
N THR A 236 13.90 18.39 -8.22
CA THR A 236 13.68 19.74 -7.68
C THR A 236 15.00 20.30 -7.15
N PRO A 237 15.16 21.63 -7.02
CA PRO A 237 16.35 22.20 -6.37
C PRO A 237 16.58 21.68 -4.95
N ALA A 238 15.51 21.39 -4.21
CA ALA A 238 15.59 20.82 -2.87
C ALA A 238 16.13 19.37 -2.91
N LEU A 239 15.64 18.56 -3.85
CA LEU A 239 16.13 17.18 -4.02
C LEU A 239 17.58 17.15 -4.51
N GLN A 240 17.96 18.04 -5.42
CA GLN A 240 19.35 18.17 -5.88
C GLN A 240 20.28 18.51 -4.71
N ASN A 241 19.92 19.50 -3.89
CA ASN A 241 20.71 19.86 -2.71
C ASN A 241 20.84 18.69 -1.72
N MET A 242 19.78 17.90 -1.55
CA MET A 242 19.81 16.70 -0.69
C MET A 242 20.76 15.62 -1.23
N LEU A 243 20.73 15.38 -2.55
CA LEU A 243 21.67 14.46 -3.22
C LEU A 243 23.12 14.94 -3.09
N ASP A 244 23.36 16.23 -3.31
CA ASP A 244 24.69 16.85 -3.19
C ASP A 244 25.24 16.74 -1.77
N GLN A 245 24.40 16.98 -0.75
CA GLN A 245 24.75 16.80 0.66
C GLN A 245 25.06 15.34 1.01
N GLY A 246 24.39 14.40 0.33
CA GLY A 246 24.69 12.97 0.41
C GLY A 246 25.95 12.56 -0.36
N GLY A 247 26.60 13.48 -1.07
CA GLY A 247 27.75 13.20 -1.93
C GLY A 247 27.38 12.39 -3.18
N ILE A 248 26.11 12.40 -3.58
CA ILE A 248 25.56 11.66 -4.72
C ILE A 248 25.44 12.59 -5.92
N VAL A 249 26.21 12.31 -6.96
CA VAL A 249 26.14 13.06 -8.21
C VAL A 249 25.29 12.26 -9.20
N ILE A 250 24.19 12.86 -9.66
CA ILE A 250 23.37 12.32 -10.76
C ILE A 250 23.65 13.17 -11.99
N GLU A 251 24.59 12.74 -12.81
CA GLU A 251 24.89 13.42 -14.07
C GLU A 251 23.94 12.96 -15.17
N LEU A 252 23.52 13.90 -16.03
CA LEU A 252 22.91 13.57 -17.31
C LEU A 252 23.99 12.93 -18.20
N HIS A 253 23.98 11.60 -18.33
CA HIS A 253 24.64 10.99 -19.47
C HIS A 253 23.86 11.36 -20.74
N GLN A 254 24.31 12.42 -21.41
CA GLN A 254 23.98 12.69 -22.81
C GLN A 254 24.63 11.59 -23.66
N GLY A 255 24.02 10.41 -23.73
CA GLY A 255 24.59 9.29 -24.45
C GLY A 255 23.55 8.25 -24.82
N PHE A 256 23.29 8.18 -26.14
CA PHE A 256 22.60 7.10 -26.86
C PHE A 256 21.07 7.12 -26.90
N TYR A 257 20.50 8.09 -27.61
CA TYR A 257 19.37 7.83 -28.51
C TYR A 257 19.59 8.58 -29.84
N HIS A 258 20.43 7.99 -30.69
CA HIS A 258 20.29 8.09 -32.14
C HIS A 258 20.02 6.68 -32.64
N GLY A 259 18.78 6.44 -33.07
CA GLY A 259 18.28 5.18 -33.62
C GLY A 259 16.83 5.34 -33.99
#